data_AF-A0AAW5N3Q1-F1
#
_entry.id   AF-A0AAW5N3Q1-F1
#
_cell.length_a   1.000
_cell.length_b   1.000
_cell.length_c   1.000
_cell.angle_alpha   90.00
_cell.angle_beta   90.00
_cell.angle_gamma   90.00
#
_symmetry.space_group_name_H-M   'P 1'
#
loop_
_entity.id
_entity.type
_entity.pdbx_description
1 polymer ?
#
loop_
_entity_poly.entity_id
_entity_poly.type
_entity_poly.pdbx_seq_one_letter_code
_entity_poly.pdbx_strand_id
1 'polypeptide(L)' 'LPEAAALLDEPHARTEQEMLEQGRSLLAMGCGAVLMKGGHLDDEQSPDWLFTREGEQRFTAPRIMTKNTHGTGCTLSAA' A
#
# COMPACT_ATOMS: atom_id res chain seq x y z
N LEU A 1 5.18 1.31 -4.83
CA LEU A 1 4.24 2.46 -4.84
C LEU A 1 5.02 3.75 -4.99
N PRO A 2 4.56 4.74 -5.79
CA PRO A 2 5.29 5.98 -6.00
C PRO A 2 5.52 6.77 -4.70
N GLU A 3 4.56 6.76 -3.78
CA GLU A 3 4.71 7.48 -2.51
C GLU A 3 5.63 6.77 -1.50
N ALA A 4 5.58 5.44 -1.41
CA ALA A 4 6.48 4.67 -0.53
C ALA A 4 7.94 4.73 -0.99
N ALA A 5 8.16 4.61 -2.31
CA ALA A 5 9.46 4.77 -2.95
C ALA A 5 10.08 6.14 -2.64
N ALA A 6 9.28 7.21 -2.71
CA ALA A 6 9.72 8.56 -2.39
C ALA A 6 10.08 8.76 -0.91
N LEU A 7 9.37 8.09 0.01
CA LEU A 7 9.64 8.19 1.46
C LEU A 7 10.88 7.38 1.88
N LEU A 8 11.17 6.28 1.18
CA LEU A 8 12.28 5.37 1.48
C LEU A 8 13.55 5.67 0.68
N ASP A 9 13.48 6.56 -0.32
CA ASP A 9 14.54 6.77 -1.32
C ASP A 9 14.91 5.46 -2.06
N GLU A 10 13.88 4.69 -2.42
CA GLU A 10 14.00 3.37 -3.06
C GLU A 10 13.28 3.32 -4.43
N PRO A 11 13.60 2.34 -5.29
CA PRO A 11 12.82 2.07 -6.49
C PRO A 11 11.34 1.78 -6.20
N HIS A 12 10.48 1.99 -7.20
CA HIS A 12 9.07 1.65 -7.07
C HIS A 12 8.91 0.13 -6.95
N ALA A 13 8.29 -0.34 -5.87
CA ALA A 13 7.86 -1.74 -5.77
C ALA A 13 6.97 -2.11 -6.97
N ARG A 14 7.38 -3.15 -7.69
CA ARG A 14 6.74 -3.79 -8.84
C ARG A 14 6.12 -5.14 -8.49
N THR A 15 6.51 -5.72 -7.36
CA THR A 15 5.98 -6.99 -6.86
C THR A 15 5.32 -6.83 -5.49
N GLU A 16 4.43 -7.77 -5.13
CA GLU A 16 3.85 -7.80 -3.78
C GLU A 16 4.93 -7.97 -2.71
N GLN A 17 5.97 -8.74 -2.98
CA GLN A 17 7.08 -8.93 -2.04
C GLN A 17 7.83 -7.61 -1.77
N GLU A 18 8.18 -6.86 -2.81
CA GLU A 18 8.82 -5.54 -2.66
C GLU A 18 7.91 -4.57 -1.90
N MET A 19 6.58 -4.68 -2.07
CA MET A 19 5.62 -3.87 -1.34
C MET A 19 5.60 -4.20 0.16
N LEU A 20 5.74 -5.48 0.53
CA LEU A 20 5.88 -5.92 1.93
C LEU A 20 7.16 -5.38 2.56
N GLU A 21 8.28 -5.46 1.84
CA GLU A 21 9.58 -4.95 2.29
C GLU A 21 9.53 -3.43 2.52
N GLN A 22 8.91 -2.69 1.61
CA GLN A 22 8.71 -1.24 1.76
C GLN A 22 7.77 -0.91 2.92
N GLY A 23 6.67 -1.66 3.10
CA GLY A 23 5.75 -1.46 4.22
C GLY A 23 6.40 -1.67 5.59
N ARG A 24 7.23 -2.71 5.72
CA ARG A 24 8.05 -2.97 6.93
C ARG A 24 9.06 -1.87 7.19
N SER A 25 9.74 -1.40 6.14
CA SER A 25 10.74 -0.33 6.25
C SER A 25 10.10 0.98 6.71
N LEU A 26 8.92 1.33 6.18
CA LEU A 26 8.14 2.47 6.63
C LEU A 26 7.68 2.33 8.10
N LEU A 27 7.31 1.13 8.54
CA LEU A 27 6.95 0.90 9.94
C LEU A 27 8.18 1.08 10.85
N ALA A 28 9.35 0.63 10.40
CA ALA A 28 10.62 0.76 11.12
C ALA A 28 11.10 2.22 11.26
N MET A 29 10.62 3.15 10.42
CA MET A 29 10.89 4.59 10.57
C MET A 29 10.21 5.22 11.80
N GLY A 30 9.37 4.47 12.52
CA GLY A 30 8.72 4.91 13.76
C GLY A 30 7.21 5.11 13.66
N CYS A 31 6.62 4.82 12.50
CA CYS A 31 5.17 4.84 12.31
C CYS A 31 4.47 3.86 13.28
N GLY A 32 3.29 4.23 13.79
CA GLY A 32 2.47 3.34 14.62
C GLY A 32 1.82 2.21 13.81
N ALA A 33 1.45 2.54 12.57
CA ALA A 33 0.99 1.60 11.55
C ALA A 33 1.26 2.18 10.15
N VAL A 34 1.34 1.33 9.14
CA VAL A 34 1.50 1.72 7.73
C VAL A 34 0.47 0.98 6.89
N LEU A 35 -0.26 1.70 6.04
CA LEU A 35 -1.19 1.11 5.07
C LEU A 35 -0.64 1.30 3.65
N MET A 36 -0.18 0.21 3.04
CA MET A 36 0.31 0.15 1.67
C MET A 36 -0.84 -0.18 0.72
N LYS A 37 -1.26 0.79 -0.09
CA LYS A 37 -2.32 0.59 -1.09
C LYS A 37 -1.81 -0.22 -2.29
N GLY A 38 -2.47 -1.29 -2.69
CA GLY A 38 -2.01 -2.17 -3.79
C GLY A 38 -2.17 -1.57 -5.19
N GLY A 39 -2.86 -0.42 -5.32
CA GLY A 39 -3.43 0.18 -6.54
C GLY A 39 -2.51 0.48 -7.73
N HIS A 40 -1.29 -0.06 -7.75
CA HIS A 40 -0.30 0.07 -8.81
C HIS A 40 0.35 -1.26 -9.25
N LEU A 41 0.04 -2.39 -8.60
CA LEU A 41 0.47 -3.69 -9.10
C LEU A 41 -0.44 -4.06 -10.29
N ASP A 42 0.18 -4.49 -11.40
CA ASP A 42 -0.45 -4.80 -12.71
C ASP A 42 -1.37 -6.04 -12.68
N ASP A 43 -1.70 -6.56 -11.51
CA ASP A 43 -2.48 -7.77 -11.34
C ASP A 43 -3.98 -7.46 -11.16
N GLU A 44 -4.85 -8.40 -11.55
CA GLU A 44 -6.32 -8.28 -11.40
C GLU A 44 -6.73 -8.13 -9.92
N GLN A 45 -5.84 -8.54 -9.01
CA GLN A 45 -5.97 -8.40 -7.57
C GLN A 45 -4.90 -7.43 -7.07
N SER A 46 -5.36 -6.37 -6.41
CA SER A 46 -4.51 -5.28 -5.95
C SER A 46 -4.71 -5.15 -4.43
N PRO A 47 -4.15 -6.09 -3.65
CA PRO A 47 -4.38 -6.16 -2.22
C PRO A 47 -3.72 -4.97 -1.51
N ASP A 48 -4.43 -4.39 -0.55
CA ASP A 48 -3.85 -3.42 0.37
C ASP A 48 -3.24 -4.18 1.56
N TRP A 49 -2.16 -3.66 2.13
CA TRP A 49 -1.47 -4.27 3.27
C TRP A 49 -1.35 -3.30 4.42
N LEU A 50 -1.82 -3.70 5.60
CA LEU A 50 -1.61 -2.99 6.86
C LEU A 50 -0.46 -3.65 7.62
N PHE A 51 0.50 -2.82 8.03
CA PHE A 51 1.62 -3.19 8.87
C PHE A 51 1.43 -2.52 10.23
N THR A 52 1.39 -3.30 11.30
CA THR A 52 1.41 -2.82 12.69
C THR A 52 2.54 -3.53 13.45
N ARG A 53 2.76 -3.15 14.70
CA ARG A 53 3.71 -3.85 15.58
C ARG A 53 3.23 -5.25 15.97
N GLU A 54 1.93 -5.53 15.89
CA GLU A 54 1.36 -6.85 16.18
C GLU A 54 1.41 -7.80 14.98
N GLY A 55 1.53 -7.27 13.76
CA GLY A 55 1.67 -8.09 12.56
C GLY A 55 1.24 -7.40 11.27
N GLU A 56 1.05 -8.22 10.24
CA GLU A 56 0.72 -7.79 8.89
C GLU A 56 -0.65 -8.36 8.50
N GLN A 57 -1.51 -7.50 7.97
CA GLN A 57 -2.85 -7.89 7.52
C GLN A 57 -3.05 -7.53 6.05
N ARG A 58 -3.39 -8.54 5.26
CA ARG A 58 -3.76 -8.39 3.85
C ARG A 58 -5.23 -8.09 3.72
N PHE A 59 -5.57 -7.03 3.01
CA PHE A 59 -6.93 -6.68 2.62
C PHE A 59 -7.14 -6.98 1.14
N THR A 60 -7.93 -8.01 0.86
CA THR A 60 -8.36 -8.34 -0.50
C THR A 60 -9.74 -7.75 -0.72
N ALA A 61 -9.81 -6.57 -1.34
CA ALA A 61 -11.07 -6.05 -1.90
C ALA A 61 -11.11 -6.39 -3.40
N PRO A 62 -12.22 -6.90 -3.94
CA PRO A 62 -12.37 -7.02 -5.38
C PRO A 62 -12.23 -5.62 -6.01
N ARG A 63 -11.34 -5.45 -7.00
CA ARG A 63 -11.23 -4.20 -7.75
C ARG A 63 -12.57 -3.93 -8.42
N ILE A 64 -13.30 -2.90 -7.95
CA ILE A 64 -14.44 -2.39 -8.69
C ILE A 64 -13.86 -1.63 -9.88
N MET A 65 -14.00 -2.20 -11.08
CA MET A 65 -13.66 -1.56 -12.36
C MET A 65 -14.54 -0.32 -12.56
N THR A 66 -14.09 0.84 -12.08
CA THR A 66 -14.73 2.13 -12.38
C THR A 66 -13.72 3.10 -12.99
N LYS A 67 -14.17 3.92 -13.95
CA LYS A 67 -13.36 4.99 -14.57
C LYS A 67 -13.08 6.18 -13.62
N ASN A 68 -13.54 6.11 -12.36
CA ASN A 68 -13.34 7.15 -11.37
C ASN A 68 -12.12 6.83 -10.50
N THR A 69 -10.92 6.91 -11.09
CA THR A 69 -9.65 6.71 -10.38
C THR A 69 -9.10 8.00 -9.74
N HIS A 70 -9.83 9.11 -9.87
CA HIS A 70 -9.54 10.36 -9.16
C HIS A 70 -10.15 10.32 -7.76
N GLY A 71 -9.30 10.39 -6.72
CA GLY A 71 -9.75 10.69 -5.35
C GLY A 71 -9.93 9.52 -4.37
N THR A 72 -9.61 8.27 -4.72
CA THR A 72 -9.80 7.12 -3.80
C THR A 72 -8.89 7.17 -2.56
N GLY A 73 -7.73 7.82 -2.64
CA GLY A 73 -6.83 8.00 -1.49
C GLY A 73 -7.36 8.96 -0.42
N CYS A 74 -8.16 9.95 -0.83
CA CYS A 74 -8.73 10.94 0.10
C CYS A 74 -9.91 10.39 0.91
N THR A 75 -10.66 9.42 0.36
CA THR A 75 -11.81 8.83 1.07
C THR A 75 -11.39 7.86 2.17
N LEU A 76 -10.30 7.12 1.99
CA LEU A 76 -9.82 6.15 3.00
C LEU A 76 -9.11 6.80 4.18
N SER A 77 -8.47 7.96 3.98
CA SER A 77 -7.74 8.68 5.03
C SER A 77 -8.64 9.46 5.99
N ALA A 78 -9.94 9.57 5.69
CA ALA A 78 -10.92 10.34 6.45
C ALA A 78 -11.90 9.46 7.26
N ALA A 79 -11.81 8.14 7.16
CA ALA A 79 -12.65 7.18 7.87
C ALA A 79 -12.04 6.76 9.21
#